data_AF-A0A1F8BPV0-F1
#
_entry.id   AF-A0A1F8BPV0-F1
#
_cell.length_a   1.000
_cell.length_b   1.000
_cell.length_c   1.000
_cell.angle_alpha   90.00
_cell.angle_beta   90.00
_cell.angle_gamma   90.00
#
_symmetry.space_group_name_H-M   'P 1'
#
loop_
_entity.id
_entity.type
_entity.pdbx_description
1 polymer ?
#
loop_
_entity_poly.entity_id
_entity_poly.type
_entity_poly.pdbx_seq_one_letter_code
_entity_poly.pdbx_strand_id
1 'polypeptide(L)'
;MSLESLKVTESPEVIARYEAIKKLGQDIFKNGETEEADLVTQKDVYLAEEFLAKSAKETNPPVWASYWEHVLLAPELGRRVAEEAVSKGIDVNPSNSEFLLWLHDVGVEVTPRYLRKDFVGDQILIRAGIPREVLDGLSSTYRLMVEAEKLQLTDSQLRLEEELNVGQKSLVDEYFKSLSPTQRITNLADNLGKRDENGLFTLEAFRKYLKTQETRYSKSSPWSTENWSISSPTEGQPSRRPAGAVLQYFTVAKTVEWLEEVGVDFNGICRDLSDYGPRFITVVRHGELENPKGIVYNRDNLMDPNDIIHLSIEGKDQMGQVAKILSSRRFNSIGIFSSPETRAIESAETLREILQSATADIKTLDGLDDSLSPGPYMEGMKMAEFMKLDGNVYDKDRWGEYGHESPESIARRTQDTFWSIARSLKAGENAILVSHGDPIAWLLNSLEGSKVSPDKLRDMIYPNKGEAVVAVIDPKGNIFTMYSLNGPQLASAKIY
;
A
#
# COMPACT_ATOMS: atom_id res chain seq x y z
N MET A 1 20.04 -38.64 -15.86
CA MET A 1 18.69 -38.09 -15.69
C MET A 1 18.63 -36.80 -16.47
N SER A 2 17.80 -36.73 -17.53
CA SER A 2 17.65 -35.51 -18.32
C SER A 2 17.03 -34.44 -17.44
N LEU A 3 17.77 -33.35 -17.22
CA LEU A 3 17.22 -32.11 -16.70
C LEU A 3 16.36 -31.51 -17.82
N GLU A 4 15.14 -32.00 -17.98
CA GLU A 4 14.08 -31.14 -18.51
C GLU A 4 14.04 -29.93 -17.58
N SER A 5 14.52 -28.79 -18.07
CA SER A 5 14.49 -27.54 -17.35
C SER A 5 13.04 -27.26 -16.98
N LEU A 6 12.67 -27.46 -15.71
CA LEU A 6 11.39 -27.04 -15.18
C LEU A 6 11.19 -25.58 -15.58
N LYS A 7 10.29 -25.32 -16.53
CA LYS A 7 9.89 -23.97 -16.90
C LYS A 7 9.09 -23.43 -15.72
N VAL A 8 9.77 -22.72 -14.83
CA VAL A 8 9.11 -22.00 -13.74
C VAL A 8 8.25 -20.92 -14.37
N THR A 9 6.95 -20.97 -14.11
CA THR A 9 5.96 -20.03 -14.63
C THR A 9 5.39 -19.21 -13.46
N GLU A 10 5.15 -17.92 -13.69
CA GLU A 10 4.50 -17.06 -12.71
C GLU A 10 3.05 -17.49 -12.54
N SER A 11 2.43 -17.23 -11.39
CA SER A 11 1.01 -17.53 -11.22
C SER A 11 0.17 -16.66 -12.18
N PRO A 12 -1.01 -17.13 -12.60
CA PRO A 12 -1.90 -16.34 -13.47
C PRO A 12 -2.20 -14.95 -12.91
N GLU A 13 -2.35 -14.82 -11.59
CA GLU A 13 -2.60 -13.55 -10.91
C GLU A 13 -1.40 -12.59 -11.04
N VAL A 14 -0.17 -13.09 -10.86
CA VAL A 14 1.05 -12.29 -11.02
C VAL A 14 1.18 -11.80 -12.46
N ILE A 15 0.92 -12.67 -13.44
CA ILE A 15 0.96 -12.30 -14.87
C ILE A 15 -0.09 -11.23 -15.17
N ALA A 16 -1.31 -11.40 -14.67
CA ALA A 16 -2.39 -10.49 -14.97
C ALA A 16 -2.20 -9.12 -14.27
N ARG A 17 -1.62 -9.07 -13.06
CA ARG A 17 -1.17 -7.80 -12.44
C ARG A 17 -0.09 -7.12 -13.27
N TYR A 18 0.94 -7.86 -13.71
CA TYR A 18 1.98 -7.31 -14.57
C TYR A 18 1.41 -6.69 -15.85
N GLU A 19 0.51 -7.39 -16.52
CA GLU A 19 -0.11 -6.92 -17.76
C GLU A 19 -1.00 -5.68 -17.53
N ALA A 20 -1.76 -5.64 -16.44
CA ALA A 20 -2.56 -4.48 -16.05
C ALA A 20 -1.69 -3.25 -15.79
N ILE A 21 -0.69 -3.36 -14.91
CA ILE A 21 0.20 -2.25 -14.53
C ILE A 21 1.00 -1.76 -15.75
N LYS A 22 1.51 -2.69 -16.58
CA LYS A 22 2.20 -2.33 -17.82
C LYS A 22 1.31 -1.49 -18.73
N LYS A 23 0.07 -1.93 -18.97
CA LYS A 23 -0.88 -1.23 -19.84
C LYS A 23 -1.23 0.14 -19.27
N LEU A 24 -1.49 0.21 -17.97
CA LEU A 24 -1.76 1.47 -17.26
C LEU A 24 -0.61 2.46 -17.40
N GLY A 25 0.63 2.00 -17.21
CA GLY A 25 1.84 2.82 -17.40
C GLY A 25 1.94 3.38 -18.82
N GLN A 26 1.69 2.54 -19.84
CA GLN A 26 1.65 2.99 -21.24
C GLN A 26 0.59 4.08 -21.48
N ASP A 27 -0.57 3.94 -20.87
CA ASP A 27 -1.67 4.89 -21.02
C ASP A 27 -1.44 6.21 -20.30
N ILE A 28 -0.75 6.20 -19.16
CA ILE A 28 -0.46 7.40 -18.38
C ILE A 28 0.76 8.15 -18.95
N PHE A 29 1.89 7.46 -19.11
CA PHE A 29 3.16 8.10 -19.47
C PHE A 29 3.27 8.53 -20.93
N LYS A 30 2.37 8.08 -21.82
CA LYS A 30 2.27 8.66 -23.18
C LYS A 30 1.91 10.16 -23.18
N ASN A 31 1.46 10.70 -22.04
CA ASN A 31 1.17 12.13 -21.87
C ASN A 31 2.30 12.89 -21.14
N GLY A 32 3.37 12.18 -20.78
CA GLY A 32 4.54 12.75 -20.11
C GLY A 32 5.44 13.55 -21.06
N GLU A 33 6.44 14.19 -20.47
CA GLU A 33 7.46 15.01 -21.13
C GLU A 33 8.87 14.42 -20.98
N THR A 34 8.95 13.15 -20.55
CA THR A 34 10.19 12.40 -20.33
C THR A 34 10.94 12.02 -21.60
N GLU A 35 10.75 12.70 -22.74
CA GLU A 35 11.41 12.36 -24.01
C GLU A 35 12.94 12.59 -23.99
N GLU A 36 13.44 13.44 -23.08
CA GLU A 36 14.86 13.66 -22.83
C GLU A 36 15.19 13.43 -21.34
N ALA A 37 16.28 12.72 -21.06
CA ALA A 37 16.63 12.25 -19.71
C ALA A 37 16.80 13.37 -18.67
N ASP A 38 17.20 14.55 -19.12
CA ASP A 38 17.50 15.70 -18.27
C ASP A 38 16.26 16.59 -18.01
N LEU A 39 15.11 16.28 -18.62
CA LEU A 39 13.91 17.13 -18.60
C LEU A 39 12.75 16.56 -17.78
N VAL A 40 12.97 15.67 -16.82
CA VAL A 40 11.87 15.25 -15.92
C VAL A 40 11.28 16.48 -15.22
N THR A 41 9.99 16.71 -15.47
CA THR A 41 9.24 17.87 -14.99
C THR A 41 8.35 17.49 -13.80
N GLN A 42 7.77 18.51 -13.16
CA GLN A 42 6.73 18.30 -12.14
C GLN A 42 5.45 17.65 -12.69
N LYS A 43 5.18 17.78 -13.99
CA LYS A 43 4.07 17.07 -14.63
C LYS A 43 4.35 15.56 -14.66
N ASP A 44 5.59 15.16 -14.92
CA ASP A 44 5.98 13.74 -14.92
C ASP A 44 5.90 13.14 -13.52
N VAL A 45 6.29 13.91 -12.49
CA VAL A 45 6.10 13.53 -11.08
C VAL A 45 4.62 13.26 -10.79
N TYR A 46 3.73 14.17 -11.18
CA TYR A 46 2.29 13.98 -11.01
C TYR A 46 1.78 12.72 -11.73
N LEU A 47 2.27 12.45 -12.95
CA LEU A 47 1.91 11.23 -13.68
C LEU A 47 2.43 9.96 -12.98
N ALA A 48 3.60 10.01 -12.35
CA ALA A 48 4.14 8.88 -11.58
C ALA A 48 3.33 8.62 -10.30
N GLU A 49 2.94 9.68 -9.59
CA GLU A 49 2.03 9.62 -8.44
C GLU A 49 0.68 9.02 -8.84
N GLU A 50 0.07 9.53 -9.92
CA GLU A 50 -1.21 9.05 -10.47
C GLU A 50 -1.12 7.58 -10.90
N PHE A 51 -0.03 7.19 -11.54
CA PHE A 51 0.22 5.82 -11.97
C PHE A 51 0.20 4.85 -10.80
N LEU A 52 0.93 5.16 -9.72
CA LEU A 52 0.98 4.32 -8.54
C LEU A 52 -0.37 4.27 -7.80
N ALA A 53 -1.07 5.40 -7.68
CA ALA A 53 -2.39 5.43 -7.07
C ALA A 53 -3.40 4.55 -7.83
N LYS A 54 -3.38 4.59 -9.17
CA LYS A 54 -4.28 3.81 -10.03
C LYS A 54 -3.90 2.33 -10.10
N SER A 55 -2.62 1.99 -10.11
CA SER A 55 -2.16 0.60 -10.17
C SER A 55 -2.65 -0.20 -8.96
N ALA A 56 -2.62 0.42 -7.77
CA ALA A 56 -3.17 -0.13 -6.54
C ALA A 56 -4.65 -0.51 -6.68
N LYS A 57 -5.45 0.41 -7.24
CA LYS A 57 -6.90 0.27 -7.43
C LYS A 57 -7.24 -0.81 -8.45
N GLU A 58 -6.45 -0.93 -9.53
CA GLU A 58 -6.69 -1.92 -10.58
C GLU A 58 -6.27 -3.34 -10.18
N THR A 59 -5.26 -3.48 -9.32
CA THR A 59 -4.61 -4.78 -9.07
C THR A 59 -4.77 -5.34 -7.66
N ASN A 60 -5.36 -4.58 -6.73
CA ASN A 60 -5.54 -4.96 -5.32
C ASN A 60 -4.27 -5.62 -4.75
N PRO A 61 -3.12 -4.94 -4.82
CA PRO A 61 -1.83 -5.61 -4.76
C PRO A 61 -1.59 -6.24 -3.38
N PRO A 62 -0.92 -7.40 -3.30
CA PRO A 62 -0.72 -8.14 -2.04
C PRO A 62 0.44 -7.54 -1.22
N VAL A 63 0.39 -6.24 -0.96
CA VAL A 63 1.45 -5.48 -0.30
C VAL A 63 1.21 -5.32 1.20
N TRP A 64 2.30 -5.14 1.94
CA TRP A 64 2.25 -4.76 3.37
C TRP A 64 1.96 -3.27 3.53
N ALA A 65 1.43 -2.85 4.68
CA ALA A 65 1.21 -1.43 4.98
C ALA A 65 2.49 -0.59 4.83
N SER A 66 3.65 -1.16 5.21
CA SER A 66 4.95 -0.51 5.08
C SER A 66 5.36 -0.20 3.64
N TYR A 67 4.74 -0.84 2.65
CA TYR A 67 4.94 -0.48 1.24
C TYR A 67 4.42 0.93 0.96
N TRP A 68 3.17 1.22 1.37
CA TRP A 68 2.57 2.53 1.20
C TRP A 68 3.32 3.61 1.99
N GLU A 69 3.78 3.27 3.20
CA GLU A 69 4.62 4.18 3.98
C GLU A 69 5.88 4.56 3.21
N HIS A 70 6.53 3.56 2.62
CA HIS A 70 7.78 3.73 1.89
C HIS A 70 7.61 4.53 0.59
N VAL A 71 6.65 4.15 -0.27
CA VAL A 71 6.47 4.80 -1.58
C VAL A 71 5.88 6.21 -1.49
N LEU A 72 5.34 6.62 -0.35
CA LEU A 72 4.91 8.02 -0.11
C LEU A 72 5.99 8.85 0.58
N LEU A 73 6.86 8.23 1.38
CA LEU A 73 7.89 8.93 2.15
C LEU A 73 9.19 9.08 1.38
N ALA A 74 9.63 8.05 0.66
CA ALA A 74 10.88 8.07 -0.09
C ALA A 74 10.91 9.19 -1.16
N PRO A 75 9.86 9.40 -1.98
CA PRO A 75 9.86 10.51 -2.94
C PRO A 75 10.00 11.88 -2.28
N GLU A 76 9.28 12.12 -1.19
CA GLU A 76 9.36 13.38 -0.45
C GLU A 76 10.74 13.61 0.15
N LEU A 77 11.34 12.57 0.77
CA LEU A 77 12.69 12.65 1.31
C LEU A 77 13.70 12.97 0.20
N GLY A 78 13.63 12.24 -0.92
CA GLY A 78 14.52 12.46 -2.06
C GLY A 78 14.37 13.86 -2.67
N ARG A 79 13.13 14.35 -2.82
CA ARG A 79 12.83 15.70 -3.32
C ARG A 79 13.47 16.77 -2.44
N ARG A 80 13.24 16.75 -1.12
CA ARG A 80 13.81 17.75 -0.18
C ARG A 80 15.32 17.70 -0.14
N VAL A 81 15.92 16.51 -0.13
CA VAL A 81 17.37 16.36 -0.16
C VAL A 81 17.95 16.91 -1.47
N ALA A 82 17.31 16.62 -2.62
CA ALA A 82 17.74 17.14 -3.91
C ALA A 82 17.58 18.67 -4.01
N GLU A 83 16.46 19.24 -3.54
CA GLU A 83 16.25 20.69 -3.49
C GLU A 83 17.32 21.38 -2.66
N GLU A 84 17.63 20.85 -1.48
CA GLU A 84 18.67 21.43 -0.65
C GLU A 84 20.05 21.23 -1.28
N ALA A 85 20.35 20.07 -1.86
CA ALA A 85 21.61 19.82 -2.57
C ALA A 85 21.84 20.81 -3.73
N VAL A 86 20.80 21.12 -4.52
CA VAL A 86 20.85 22.15 -5.57
C VAL A 86 21.21 23.51 -4.97
N SER A 87 20.64 23.88 -3.83
CA SER A 87 20.96 25.13 -3.13
C SER A 87 22.43 25.21 -2.66
N LYS A 88 23.13 24.07 -2.57
CA LYS A 88 24.55 23.95 -2.25
C LYS A 88 25.45 23.75 -3.48
N GLY A 89 24.88 23.86 -4.69
CA GLY A 89 25.64 23.78 -5.94
C GLY A 89 25.90 22.36 -6.45
N ILE A 90 25.18 21.36 -5.95
CA ILE A 90 25.18 20.02 -6.54
C ILE A 90 24.29 20.01 -7.78
N ASP A 91 24.82 19.49 -8.88
CA ASP A 91 24.09 19.30 -10.13
C ASP A 91 23.18 18.06 -10.03
N VAL A 92 21.91 18.29 -9.70
CA VAL A 92 20.85 17.28 -9.61
C VAL A 92 19.50 17.93 -9.93
N ASN A 93 18.59 17.20 -10.59
CA ASN A 93 17.21 17.64 -10.81
C ASN A 93 16.30 17.05 -9.71
N PRO A 94 15.71 17.86 -8.80
CA PRO A 94 14.83 17.35 -7.76
C PRO A 94 13.59 16.62 -8.27
N SER A 95 13.01 17.08 -9.38
CA SER A 95 11.84 16.42 -10.00
C SER A 95 12.22 15.04 -10.54
N ASN A 96 13.45 14.88 -11.07
CA ASN A 96 13.96 13.57 -11.49
C ASN A 96 14.12 12.62 -10.30
N SER A 97 14.71 13.08 -9.19
CA SER A 97 14.82 12.25 -7.98
C SER A 97 13.46 11.81 -7.44
N GLU A 98 12.50 12.73 -7.35
CA GLU A 98 11.14 12.45 -6.90
C GLU A 98 10.42 11.46 -7.83
N PHE A 99 10.43 11.72 -9.14
CA PHE A 99 9.83 10.86 -10.16
C PHE A 99 10.34 9.42 -10.08
N LEU A 100 11.66 9.24 -10.00
CA LEU A 100 12.26 7.91 -9.90
C LEU A 100 11.85 7.20 -8.61
N LEU A 101 11.76 7.93 -7.49
CA LEU A 101 11.35 7.37 -6.21
C LEU A 101 9.86 7.04 -6.13
N TRP A 102 8.99 7.65 -6.93
CA TRP A 102 7.62 7.16 -7.07
C TRP A 102 7.55 5.79 -7.74
N LEU A 103 8.53 5.48 -8.59
CA LEU A 103 8.50 4.32 -9.48
C LEU A 103 9.40 3.16 -9.04
N HIS A 104 10.38 3.44 -8.16
CA HIS A 104 11.47 2.50 -7.83
C HIS A 104 11.00 1.13 -7.33
N ASP A 105 9.84 1.07 -6.68
CA ASP A 105 9.31 -0.14 -6.05
C ASP A 105 8.00 -0.63 -6.68
N VAL A 106 7.66 -0.19 -7.90
CA VAL A 106 6.44 -0.62 -8.63
C VAL A 106 6.36 -2.14 -8.81
N GLY A 107 7.50 -2.82 -8.93
CA GLY A 107 7.55 -4.28 -9.08
C GLY A 107 6.96 -5.05 -7.89
N VAL A 108 6.92 -4.43 -6.70
CA VAL A 108 6.34 -5.02 -5.47
C VAL A 108 4.84 -5.29 -5.64
N GLU A 109 4.11 -4.45 -6.38
CA GLU A 109 2.68 -4.64 -6.63
C GLU A 109 2.40 -5.90 -7.47
N VAL A 110 3.35 -6.29 -8.31
CA VAL A 110 3.28 -7.54 -9.07
C VAL A 110 3.72 -8.71 -8.21
N THR A 111 4.91 -8.61 -7.61
CA THR A 111 5.54 -9.68 -6.83
C THR A 111 6.44 -9.13 -5.72
N PRO A 112 6.28 -9.56 -4.46
CA PRO A 112 7.14 -9.11 -3.35
C PRO A 112 8.49 -9.85 -3.29
N ARG A 113 8.82 -10.65 -4.31
CA ARG A 113 10.02 -11.50 -4.32
C ARG A 113 11.30 -10.68 -4.50
N TYR A 114 12.29 -10.91 -3.64
CA TYR A 114 13.56 -10.18 -3.63
C TYR A 114 14.29 -10.24 -4.98
N LEU A 115 14.82 -9.10 -5.45
CA LEU A 115 15.46 -8.90 -6.77
C LEU A 115 14.57 -9.16 -8.00
N ARG A 116 13.63 -10.11 -7.90
CA ARG A 116 12.61 -10.35 -8.92
C ARG A 116 11.70 -9.12 -9.07
N LYS A 117 11.32 -8.49 -7.96
CA LYS A 117 10.55 -7.23 -7.94
C LYS A 117 11.26 -6.14 -8.74
N ASP A 118 12.56 -5.95 -8.54
CA ASP A 118 13.37 -4.92 -9.22
C ASP A 118 13.38 -5.19 -10.73
N PHE A 119 13.67 -6.44 -11.15
CA PHE A 119 13.66 -6.81 -12.57
C PHE A 119 12.28 -6.61 -13.22
N VAL A 120 11.21 -7.01 -12.54
CA VAL A 120 9.84 -6.83 -13.04
C VAL A 120 9.50 -5.35 -13.15
N GLY A 121 9.88 -4.55 -12.15
CA GLY A 121 9.73 -3.09 -12.14
C GLY A 121 10.41 -2.44 -13.34
N ASP A 122 11.70 -2.72 -13.55
CA ASP A 122 12.43 -2.20 -14.72
C ASP A 122 11.72 -2.52 -16.04
N GLN A 123 11.23 -3.76 -16.18
CA GLN A 123 10.50 -4.16 -17.40
C GLN A 123 9.16 -3.44 -17.57
N ILE A 124 8.45 -3.12 -16.47
CA ILE A 124 7.23 -2.31 -16.52
C ILE A 124 7.56 -0.91 -17.00
N LEU A 125 8.54 -0.25 -16.36
CA LEU A 125 8.89 1.15 -16.64
C LEU A 125 9.41 1.33 -18.07
N ILE A 126 10.29 0.44 -18.54
CA ILE A 126 10.77 0.46 -19.94
C ILE A 126 9.60 0.29 -20.92
N ARG A 127 8.68 -0.64 -20.64
CA ARG A 127 7.52 -0.89 -21.52
C ARG A 127 6.46 0.20 -21.44
N ALA A 128 6.44 0.97 -20.36
CA ALA A 128 5.61 2.16 -20.21
C ALA A 128 6.15 3.36 -21.01
N GLY A 129 7.35 3.26 -21.58
CA GLY A 129 7.94 4.29 -22.43
C GLY A 129 8.92 5.22 -21.72
N ILE A 130 9.29 4.93 -20.47
CA ILE A 130 10.27 5.74 -19.73
C ILE A 130 11.68 5.44 -20.28
N PRO A 131 12.47 6.45 -20.70
CA PRO A 131 13.80 6.22 -21.24
C PRO A 131 14.74 5.58 -20.23
N ARG A 132 15.70 4.79 -20.72
CA ARG A 132 16.69 4.11 -19.87
C ARG A 132 17.58 5.12 -19.17
N GLU A 133 17.90 6.21 -19.84
CA GLU A 133 18.73 7.29 -19.35
C GLU A 133 18.12 7.98 -18.12
N VAL A 134 16.78 8.07 -18.05
CA VAL A 134 16.06 8.51 -16.84
C VAL A 134 16.19 7.44 -15.75
N LEU A 135 15.89 6.19 -16.09
CA LEU A 135 15.93 5.05 -15.14
C LEU A 135 17.33 4.78 -14.58
N ASP A 136 18.40 5.16 -15.28
CA ASP A 136 19.78 5.06 -14.80
C ASP A 136 20.03 5.93 -13.55
N GLY A 137 19.14 6.88 -13.24
CA GLY A 137 19.14 7.59 -11.96
C GLY A 137 18.75 6.72 -10.74
N LEU A 138 18.17 5.54 -10.95
CA LEU A 138 17.97 4.54 -9.90
C LEU A 138 19.24 3.73 -9.67
N SER A 139 19.47 3.35 -8.41
CA SER A 139 20.56 2.44 -8.08
C SER A 139 20.24 1.01 -8.52
N SER A 140 21.12 0.42 -9.33
CA SER A 140 20.97 -0.97 -9.75
C SER A 140 21.36 -1.94 -8.62
N THR A 141 20.38 -2.66 -8.07
CA THR A 141 20.60 -3.77 -7.12
C THR A 141 21.56 -4.83 -7.68
N TYR A 142 21.48 -5.10 -8.99
CA TYR A 142 22.38 -6.03 -9.67
C TYR A 142 23.83 -5.54 -9.63
N ARG A 143 24.08 -4.30 -10.05
CA ARG A 143 25.43 -3.70 -10.03
C ARG A 143 25.99 -3.66 -8.61
N LEU A 144 25.19 -3.26 -7.63
CA LEU A 144 25.56 -3.27 -6.22
C LEU A 144 26.05 -4.65 -5.78
N MET A 145 25.32 -5.72 -6.10
CA MET A 145 25.71 -7.09 -5.73
C MET A 145 27.00 -7.55 -6.41
N VAL A 146 27.19 -7.23 -7.68
CA VAL A 146 28.43 -7.55 -8.41
C VAL A 146 29.63 -6.82 -7.81
N GLU A 147 29.46 -5.55 -7.48
CA GLU A 147 30.52 -4.74 -6.86
C GLU A 147 30.84 -5.21 -5.44
N ALA A 148 29.83 -5.67 -4.69
CA ALA A 148 30.00 -6.18 -3.33
C ALA A 148 30.85 -7.48 -3.28
N GLU A 149 30.87 -8.30 -4.34
CA GLU A 149 31.74 -9.48 -4.40
C GLU A 149 33.23 -9.13 -4.29
N LYS A 150 33.62 -7.95 -4.78
CA LYS A 150 35.02 -7.48 -4.74
C LYS A 150 35.51 -7.22 -3.32
N LEU A 151 34.60 -7.02 -2.37
CA LEU A 151 34.94 -6.73 -0.98
C LEU A 151 35.51 -7.94 -0.23
N GLN A 152 35.26 -9.17 -0.70
CA GLN A 152 35.76 -10.41 -0.07
C GLN A 152 35.52 -10.43 1.45
N LEU A 153 34.28 -10.19 1.86
CA LEU A 153 33.90 -9.96 3.25
C LEU A 153 34.04 -11.22 4.12
N THR A 154 34.44 -11.03 5.37
CA THR A 154 34.39 -12.11 6.39
C THR A 154 32.96 -12.35 6.86
N ASP A 155 32.71 -13.51 7.47
CA ASP A 155 31.41 -13.83 8.07
C ASP A 155 30.92 -12.77 9.08
N SER A 156 31.83 -12.22 9.88
CA SER A 156 31.52 -11.16 10.85
C SER A 156 31.19 -9.83 10.17
N GLN A 157 31.89 -9.50 9.08
CA GLN A 157 31.59 -8.30 8.29
C GLN A 157 30.23 -8.41 7.57
N LEU A 158 29.87 -9.59 7.06
CA LEU A 158 28.54 -9.84 6.45
C LEU A 158 27.40 -9.62 7.44
N ARG A 159 27.63 -9.86 8.73
CA ARG A 159 26.67 -9.58 9.80
C ARG A 159 26.76 -8.15 10.32
N LEU A 160 27.58 -7.29 9.70
CA LEU A 160 27.87 -5.93 10.14
C LEU A 160 28.27 -5.89 11.64
N GLU A 161 29.04 -6.87 12.09
CA GLU A 161 29.59 -6.98 13.45
C GLU A 161 31.05 -6.47 13.52
N GLU A 162 31.73 -6.44 12.39
CA GLU A 162 33.11 -6.01 12.24
C GLU A 162 33.21 -4.89 11.18
N GLU A 163 34.12 -3.96 11.40
CA GLU A 163 34.43 -2.87 10.48
C GLU A 163 35.12 -3.36 9.19
N LEU A 164 35.00 -2.58 8.12
CA LEU A 164 35.77 -2.82 6.89
C LEU A 164 37.24 -2.45 7.08
N ASN A 165 38.14 -3.25 6.50
CA ASN A 165 39.56 -2.90 6.44
C ASN A 165 39.81 -1.77 5.42
N VAL A 166 41.03 -1.21 5.41
CA VAL A 166 41.38 -0.07 4.55
C VAL A 166 41.15 -0.36 3.07
N GLY A 167 41.51 -1.56 2.59
CA GLY A 167 41.31 -1.94 1.18
C GLY A 167 39.83 -2.02 0.80
N GLN A 168 39.01 -2.61 1.67
CA GLN A 168 37.56 -2.68 1.48
C GLN A 168 36.91 -1.29 1.51
N LYS A 169 37.34 -0.40 2.43
CA LYS A 169 36.86 1.00 2.47
C LYS A 169 37.17 1.75 1.16
N SER A 170 38.36 1.55 0.59
CA SER A 170 38.71 2.12 -0.72
C SER A 170 37.82 1.61 -1.85
N LEU A 171 37.40 0.35 -1.84
CA LEU A 171 36.47 -0.20 -2.84
C LEU A 171 35.05 0.38 -2.69
N VAL A 172 34.60 0.59 -1.44
CA VAL A 172 33.35 1.33 -1.18
C VAL A 172 33.45 2.76 -1.72
N ASP A 173 34.57 3.45 -1.51
CA ASP A 173 34.80 4.79 -2.04
C ASP A 173 34.78 4.83 -3.57
N GLU A 174 35.38 3.84 -4.23
CA GLU A 174 35.36 3.70 -5.68
C GLU A 174 33.93 3.53 -6.19
N TYR A 175 33.16 2.62 -5.58
CA TYR A 175 31.76 2.42 -5.92
C TYR A 175 30.95 3.71 -5.72
N PHE A 176 31.06 4.36 -4.56
CA PHE A 176 30.35 5.60 -4.25
C PHE A 176 30.66 6.72 -5.26
N LYS A 177 31.94 6.90 -5.62
CA LYS A 177 32.38 7.89 -6.63
C LYS A 177 31.84 7.58 -8.02
N SER A 178 31.59 6.31 -8.32
CA SER A 178 31.01 5.86 -9.59
C SER A 178 29.50 6.06 -9.71
N LEU A 179 28.83 6.56 -8.64
CA LEU A 179 27.42 6.93 -8.63
C LEU A 179 27.24 8.41 -8.93
N SER A 180 26.22 8.75 -9.74
CA SER A 180 25.78 10.13 -9.94
C SER A 180 25.17 10.73 -8.67
N PRO A 181 25.10 12.06 -8.53
CA PRO A 181 24.37 12.71 -7.43
C PRO A 181 22.93 12.21 -7.29
N THR A 182 22.19 12.07 -8.40
CA THR A 182 20.84 11.50 -8.43
C THR A 182 20.83 10.08 -7.85
N GLN A 183 21.74 9.20 -8.29
CA GLN A 183 21.82 7.83 -7.78
C GLN A 183 22.11 7.77 -6.28
N ARG A 184 22.97 8.65 -5.76
CA ARG A 184 23.25 8.72 -4.32
C ARG A 184 22.01 9.12 -3.53
N ILE A 185 21.31 10.17 -3.98
CA ILE A 185 20.11 10.68 -3.32
C ILE A 185 18.95 9.67 -3.38
N THR A 186 18.70 9.05 -4.55
CA THR A 186 17.65 8.03 -4.69
C THR A 186 17.96 6.78 -3.86
N ASN A 187 19.23 6.36 -3.82
CA ASN A 187 19.67 5.24 -2.98
C ASN A 187 19.46 5.51 -1.47
N LEU A 188 19.83 6.71 -1.03
CA LEU A 188 19.61 7.16 0.34
C LEU A 188 18.11 7.23 0.67
N ALA A 189 17.31 7.83 -0.21
CA ALA A 189 15.88 7.99 0.00
C ALA A 189 15.12 6.65 -0.03
N ASP A 190 15.48 5.71 -0.89
CA ASP A 190 14.94 4.34 -0.83
C ASP A 190 15.23 3.73 0.55
N ASN A 191 16.47 3.78 1.02
CA ASN A 191 16.86 3.05 2.22
C ASN A 191 16.45 3.71 3.54
N LEU A 192 16.45 5.05 3.61
CA LEU A 192 16.09 5.81 4.81
C LEU A 192 14.68 6.38 4.77
N GLY A 193 14.02 6.42 3.60
CA GLY A 193 12.59 6.74 3.43
C GLY A 193 11.69 5.59 3.85
N LYS A 194 11.97 5.02 5.03
CA LYS A 194 11.30 3.89 5.67
C LYS A 194 11.04 4.26 7.13
N ARG A 195 10.08 3.59 7.77
CA ARG A 195 9.70 3.84 9.18
C ARG A 195 9.81 2.59 10.03
N ASP A 196 10.18 2.78 11.30
CA ASP A 196 10.01 1.82 12.37
C ASP A 196 9.20 2.42 13.53
N GLU A 197 9.13 1.71 14.65
CA GLU A 197 8.43 2.13 15.87
C GLU A 197 8.92 3.47 16.47
N ASN A 198 10.12 3.93 16.08
CA ASN A 198 10.73 5.18 16.53
C ASN A 198 10.62 6.31 15.48
N GLY A 199 9.94 6.09 14.36
CA GLY A 199 9.78 7.07 13.28
C GLY A 199 10.62 6.74 12.04
N LEU A 200 11.16 7.77 11.38
CA LEU A 200 11.99 7.62 10.19
C LEU A 200 13.27 6.83 10.49
N PHE A 201 13.70 5.99 9.54
CA PHE A 201 14.93 5.21 9.67
C PHE A 201 16.16 6.10 9.90
N THR A 202 16.85 5.85 11.00
CA THR A 202 18.24 6.29 11.20
C THR A 202 19.21 5.33 10.51
N LEU A 203 20.49 5.72 10.37
CA LEU A 203 21.53 4.79 9.89
C LEU A 203 21.63 3.53 10.76
N GLU A 204 21.42 3.65 12.08
CA GLU A 204 21.44 2.49 12.98
C GLU A 204 20.21 1.59 12.80
N ALA A 205 19.01 2.18 12.66
CA ALA A 205 17.79 1.44 12.33
C ALA A 205 17.95 0.70 10.99
N PHE A 206 18.54 1.36 10.00
CA PHE A 206 18.84 0.77 8.70
C PHE A 206 19.86 -0.37 8.82
N ARG A 207 20.94 -0.20 9.58
CA ARG A 207 21.92 -1.26 9.88
C ARG A 207 21.24 -2.49 10.49
N LYS A 208 20.37 -2.29 11.48
CA LYS A 208 19.58 -3.36 12.13
C LYS A 208 18.64 -4.04 11.12
N TYR A 209 17.95 -3.26 10.29
CA TYR A 209 17.06 -3.77 9.25
C TYR A 209 17.78 -4.68 8.25
N LEU A 210 18.97 -4.30 7.80
CA LEU A 210 19.79 -5.11 6.89
C LEU A 210 20.22 -6.45 7.52
N LYS A 211 20.56 -6.48 8.82
CA LYS A 211 20.89 -7.73 9.54
C LYS A 211 19.75 -8.75 9.52
N THR A 212 18.49 -8.29 9.42
CA THR A 212 17.33 -9.19 9.37
C THR A 212 17.04 -9.73 7.96
N GLN A 213 17.69 -9.23 6.92
CA GLN A 213 17.35 -9.54 5.52
C GLN A 213 17.35 -11.05 5.22
N GLU A 214 18.32 -11.79 5.75
CA GLU A 214 18.42 -13.26 5.58
C GLU A 214 17.32 -14.06 6.29
N THR A 215 16.65 -13.45 7.28
CA THR A 215 15.48 -14.07 7.94
C THR A 215 14.17 -13.76 7.23
N ARG A 216 14.14 -12.71 6.40
CA ARG A 216 12.95 -12.24 5.70
C ARG A 216 12.72 -12.91 4.35
N TYR A 217 13.78 -13.41 3.72
CA TYR A 217 13.72 -14.00 2.39
C TYR A 217 14.18 -15.46 2.38
N SER A 218 13.63 -16.24 1.45
CA SER A 218 14.01 -17.64 1.29
C SER A 218 15.50 -17.79 0.94
N LYS A 219 16.09 -18.89 1.44
CA LYS A 219 17.45 -19.35 1.13
C LYS A 219 17.53 -20.23 -0.12
N SER A 220 16.40 -20.45 -0.79
CA SER A 220 16.33 -21.11 -2.08
C SER A 220 15.14 -20.55 -2.86
N SER A 221 15.24 -20.56 -4.19
CA SER A 221 14.14 -20.14 -5.06
C SER A 221 14.10 -21.02 -6.30
N PRO A 222 12.93 -21.23 -6.91
CA PRO A 222 12.90 -21.82 -8.25
C PRO A 222 13.34 -20.81 -9.33
N TRP A 223 13.36 -19.51 -9.02
CA TRP A 223 13.68 -18.45 -9.98
C TRP A 223 15.18 -18.21 -10.09
N SER A 224 15.67 -18.11 -11.32
CA SER A 224 17.09 -17.87 -11.60
C SER A 224 17.58 -16.54 -11.04
N THR A 225 16.77 -15.47 -11.09
CA THR A 225 17.13 -14.15 -10.56
C THR A 225 17.35 -14.19 -9.04
N GLU A 226 16.43 -14.83 -8.31
CA GLU A 226 16.57 -14.98 -6.86
C GLU A 226 17.72 -15.91 -6.49
N ASN A 227 17.86 -17.05 -7.16
CA ASN A 227 18.99 -17.95 -6.95
C ASN A 227 20.32 -17.27 -7.25
N TRP A 228 20.39 -16.40 -8.25
CA TRP A 228 21.57 -15.60 -8.51
C TRP A 228 21.91 -14.71 -7.30
N SER A 229 20.92 -14.08 -6.66
CA SER A 229 21.15 -13.28 -5.44
C SER A 229 21.56 -14.12 -4.21
N ILE A 230 21.16 -15.40 -4.16
CA ILE A 230 21.40 -16.31 -3.02
C ILE A 230 22.74 -17.04 -3.16
N SER A 231 23.17 -17.30 -4.39
CA SER A 231 24.41 -18.01 -4.69
C SER A 231 25.59 -17.03 -4.80
N SER A 232 26.78 -17.54 -4.50
CA SER A 232 28.05 -16.92 -4.91
C SER A 232 28.58 -17.67 -6.14
N PRO A 233 29.20 -17.00 -7.13
CA PRO A 233 29.81 -17.68 -8.26
C PRO A 233 31.13 -18.36 -7.88
N THR A 234 31.69 -18.01 -6.72
CA THR A 234 32.98 -18.50 -6.22
C THR A 234 32.75 -19.46 -5.06
N GLU A 235 33.30 -20.66 -5.17
CA GLU A 235 33.21 -21.66 -4.12
C GLU A 235 33.83 -21.13 -2.81
N GLY A 236 33.10 -21.28 -1.70
CA GLY A 236 33.52 -20.78 -0.39
C GLY A 236 33.29 -19.28 -0.14
N GLN A 237 32.74 -18.53 -1.10
CA GLN A 237 32.35 -17.13 -0.91
C GLN A 237 30.89 -17.01 -0.43
N PRO A 238 30.56 -15.96 0.35
CA PRO A 238 29.21 -15.76 0.84
C PRO A 238 28.22 -15.40 -0.27
N SER A 239 26.93 -15.58 0.05
CA SER A 239 25.82 -15.13 -0.79
C SER A 239 25.97 -13.66 -1.18
N ARG A 240 25.62 -13.32 -2.43
CA ARG A 240 25.63 -11.94 -2.94
C ARG A 240 24.74 -11.01 -2.12
N ARG A 241 23.63 -11.53 -1.59
CA ARG A 241 22.65 -10.72 -0.87
C ARG A 241 23.20 -10.11 0.44
N PRO A 242 23.79 -10.87 1.38
CA PRO A 242 24.48 -10.30 2.54
C PRO A 242 25.63 -9.35 2.18
N ALA A 243 26.43 -9.68 1.16
CA ALA A 243 27.51 -8.79 0.73
C ALA A 243 26.98 -7.46 0.18
N GLY A 244 25.93 -7.53 -0.66
CA GLY A 244 25.22 -6.37 -1.18
C GLY A 244 24.65 -5.50 -0.06
N ALA A 245 24.07 -6.10 0.99
CA ALA A 245 23.59 -5.38 2.16
C ALA A 245 24.70 -4.58 2.87
N VAL A 246 25.91 -5.14 2.98
CA VAL A 246 27.07 -4.42 3.55
C VAL A 246 27.47 -3.22 2.69
N LEU A 247 27.64 -3.42 1.38
CA LEU A 247 27.98 -2.30 0.48
C LEU A 247 26.90 -1.21 0.48
N GLN A 248 25.64 -1.62 0.52
CA GLN A 248 24.47 -0.73 0.59
C GLN A 248 24.47 0.11 1.86
N TYR A 249 24.77 -0.48 3.03
CA TYR A 249 24.92 0.26 4.29
C TYR A 249 25.98 1.36 4.18
N PHE A 250 27.20 1.01 3.76
CA PHE A 250 28.30 1.97 3.69
C PHE A 250 28.09 3.03 2.61
N THR A 251 27.42 2.70 1.50
CA THR A 251 27.09 3.67 0.44
C THR A 251 26.09 4.72 0.94
N VAL A 252 25.06 4.30 1.69
CA VAL A 252 24.09 5.23 2.31
C VAL A 252 24.77 6.09 3.37
N ALA A 253 25.60 5.50 4.24
CA ALA A 253 26.35 6.24 5.24
C ALA A 253 27.25 7.32 4.60
N LYS A 254 27.98 6.97 3.53
CA LYS A 254 28.76 7.94 2.76
C LYS A 254 27.94 9.02 2.07
N THR A 255 26.71 8.70 1.68
CA THR A 255 25.81 9.71 1.13
C THR A 255 25.43 10.72 2.19
N VAL A 256 25.13 10.29 3.42
CA VAL A 256 24.88 11.20 4.56
C VAL A 256 26.11 12.07 4.83
N GLU A 257 27.30 11.48 4.95
CA GLU A 257 28.57 12.21 5.14
C GLU A 257 28.78 13.26 4.04
N TRP A 258 28.62 12.87 2.78
CA TRP A 258 28.77 13.77 1.63
C TRP A 258 27.76 14.93 1.65
N LEU A 259 26.50 14.67 2.01
CA LEU A 259 25.48 15.72 2.16
C LEU A 259 25.83 16.71 3.28
N GLU A 260 26.33 16.21 4.42
CA GLU A 260 26.78 17.06 5.52
C GLU A 260 28.00 17.90 5.13
N GLU A 261 28.97 17.33 4.42
CA GLU A 261 30.18 18.01 3.93
C GLU A 261 29.85 19.19 2.99
N VAL A 262 28.83 19.05 2.14
CA VAL A 262 28.37 20.13 1.27
C VAL A 262 27.40 21.10 1.95
N GLY A 263 27.03 20.83 3.21
CA GLY A 263 26.19 21.70 4.03
C GLY A 263 24.69 21.56 3.82
N VAL A 264 24.20 20.37 3.42
CA VAL A 264 22.77 20.00 3.44
C VAL A 264 22.37 19.61 4.87
N ASP A 265 21.31 20.21 5.42
CA ASP A 265 20.74 19.89 6.73
C ASP A 265 19.87 18.61 6.68
N PHE A 266 20.52 17.48 6.38
CA PHE A 266 19.84 16.19 6.29
C PHE A 266 19.07 15.83 7.58
N ASN A 267 19.64 16.13 8.75
CA ASN A 267 19.00 15.87 10.03
C ASN A 267 17.76 16.77 10.25
N GLY A 268 17.80 18.02 9.76
CA GLY A 268 16.64 18.90 9.72
C GLY A 268 15.52 18.37 8.85
N ILE A 269 15.84 17.94 7.62
CA ILE A 269 14.87 17.30 6.71
C ILE A 269 14.23 16.07 7.39
N CYS A 270 15.03 15.18 7.97
CA CYS A 270 14.54 13.98 8.65
C CYS A 270 13.60 14.30 9.81
N ARG A 271 13.94 15.32 10.61
CA ARG A 271 13.11 15.76 11.74
C ARG A 271 11.75 16.29 11.28
N ASP A 272 11.72 17.06 10.20
CA ASP A 272 10.49 17.61 9.62
C ASP A 272 9.59 16.52 9.00
N LEU A 273 10.18 15.38 8.64
CA LEU A 273 9.48 14.22 8.09
C LEU A 273 9.10 13.16 9.15
N SER A 274 9.31 13.43 10.44
CA SER A 274 9.10 12.45 11.52
C SER A 274 7.68 11.85 11.59
N ASP A 275 6.63 12.65 11.30
CA ASP A 275 5.24 12.16 11.14
C ASP A 275 4.73 12.25 9.69
N TYR A 276 5.64 12.33 8.72
CA TYR A 276 5.30 12.29 7.31
C TYR A 276 5.12 10.84 6.84
N GLY A 277 3.95 10.52 6.33
CA GLY A 277 3.59 9.19 5.87
C GLY A 277 2.08 9.02 5.77
N PRO A 278 1.62 7.90 5.19
CA PRO A 278 0.21 7.65 5.04
C PRO A 278 -0.48 7.40 6.36
N ARG A 279 -1.78 7.68 6.39
CA ARG A 279 -2.71 7.20 7.41
C ARG A 279 -3.68 6.25 6.73
N PHE A 280 -4.12 5.22 7.43
CA PHE A 280 -4.97 4.19 6.84
C PHE A 280 -6.34 4.15 7.50
N ILE A 281 -7.38 4.02 6.67
CA ILE A 281 -8.71 3.66 7.14
C ILE A 281 -9.14 2.40 6.40
N THR A 282 -9.37 1.31 7.13
CA THR A 282 -10.01 0.12 6.59
C THR A 282 -11.52 0.23 6.80
N VAL A 283 -12.29 0.37 5.72
CA VAL A 283 -13.75 0.32 5.77
C VAL A 283 -14.21 -1.10 5.47
N VAL A 284 -14.96 -1.71 6.40
CA VAL A 284 -15.38 -3.12 6.35
C VAL A 284 -16.89 -3.20 6.36
N ARG A 285 -17.48 -3.88 5.37
CA ARG A 285 -18.89 -4.25 5.45
C ARG A 285 -19.04 -5.46 6.37
N HIS A 286 -20.03 -5.44 7.24
CA HIS A 286 -20.38 -6.58 8.09
C HIS A 286 -20.46 -7.90 7.28
N GLY A 287 -20.23 -9.03 7.95
CA GLY A 287 -20.30 -10.35 7.30
C GLY A 287 -21.72 -10.80 6.97
N GLU A 288 -21.86 -11.98 6.37
CA GLU A 288 -23.13 -12.62 6.07
C GLU A 288 -24.03 -12.78 7.33
N LEU A 289 -25.34 -12.67 7.13
CA LEU A 289 -26.31 -12.51 8.22
C LEU A 289 -27.27 -13.68 8.31
N GLU A 290 -27.84 -13.90 9.48
CA GLU A 290 -29.02 -14.76 9.66
C GLU A 290 -30.29 -13.90 9.64
N ASN A 291 -31.06 -13.98 8.55
CA ASN A 291 -32.36 -13.32 8.44
C ASN A 291 -33.49 -14.36 8.41
N PRO A 292 -33.90 -14.91 9.57
CA PRO A 292 -34.83 -16.04 9.64
C PRO A 292 -36.23 -15.70 9.10
N LYS A 293 -36.67 -14.43 9.19
CA LYS A 293 -37.98 -14.00 8.68
C LYS A 293 -38.00 -13.77 7.17
N GLY A 294 -36.82 -13.62 6.55
CA GLY A 294 -36.67 -13.35 5.12
C GLY A 294 -37.34 -12.05 4.66
N ILE A 295 -37.50 -11.08 5.57
CA ILE A 295 -38.03 -9.74 5.29
C ILE A 295 -36.90 -8.71 5.22
N VAL A 296 -37.14 -7.58 4.58
CA VAL A 296 -36.22 -6.44 4.65
C VAL A 296 -36.14 -5.97 6.09
N TYR A 297 -34.92 -5.86 6.64
CA TYR A 297 -34.68 -5.40 8.01
C TYR A 297 -34.30 -3.91 8.04
N ASN A 298 -34.17 -3.35 9.24
CA ASN A 298 -33.78 -1.96 9.44
C ASN A 298 -32.74 -1.83 10.56
N ARG A 299 -32.61 -0.62 11.11
CA ARG A 299 -31.87 -0.35 12.33
C ARG A 299 -32.49 -1.10 13.51
N ASP A 300 -31.66 -1.65 14.38
CA ASP A 300 -32.07 -2.47 15.53
C ASP A 300 -33.09 -1.73 16.42
N ASN A 301 -32.94 -0.42 16.59
CA ASN A 301 -33.83 0.41 17.41
C ASN A 301 -35.25 0.60 16.85
N LEU A 302 -35.49 0.22 15.58
CA LEU A 302 -36.79 0.23 14.93
C LEU A 302 -37.38 -1.18 14.76
N MET A 303 -36.64 -2.21 15.15
CA MET A 303 -37.02 -3.60 15.00
C MET A 303 -37.61 -4.16 16.29
N ASP A 304 -38.47 -5.17 16.16
CA ASP A 304 -38.83 -6.02 17.30
C ASP A 304 -37.54 -6.70 17.83
N PRO A 305 -37.32 -6.77 19.16
CA PRO A 305 -36.15 -7.43 19.73
C PRO A 305 -35.94 -8.89 19.27
N ASN A 306 -37.02 -9.60 18.90
CA ASN A 306 -36.95 -10.96 18.37
C ASN A 306 -36.54 -11.02 16.89
N ASP A 307 -36.44 -9.86 16.23
CA ASP A 307 -36.15 -9.73 14.80
C ASP A 307 -34.74 -9.23 14.54
N ILE A 308 -34.01 -8.82 15.59
CA ILE A 308 -32.64 -8.32 15.50
C ILE A 308 -31.79 -9.29 14.68
N ILE A 309 -31.07 -8.73 13.71
CA ILE A 309 -30.31 -9.50 12.75
C ILE A 309 -28.91 -9.74 13.29
N HIS A 310 -28.56 -11.02 13.39
CA HIS A 310 -27.26 -11.48 13.86
C HIS A 310 -26.37 -11.92 12.70
N LEU A 311 -25.07 -11.96 12.97
CA LEU A 311 -24.05 -12.49 12.08
C LEU A 311 -24.16 -14.02 12.00
N SER A 312 -24.14 -14.56 10.79
CA SER A 312 -24.13 -16.00 10.57
C SER A 312 -22.76 -16.62 10.83
N ILE A 313 -22.69 -17.96 10.86
CA ILE A 313 -21.40 -18.68 10.89
C ILE A 313 -20.53 -18.27 9.69
N GLU A 314 -21.11 -18.17 8.50
CA GLU A 314 -20.41 -17.70 7.30
C GLU A 314 -19.91 -16.25 7.47
N GLY A 315 -20.71 -15.38 8.07
CA GLY A 315 -20.30 -13.99 8.34
C GLY A 315 -19.13 -13.89 9.31
N LYS A 316 -19.09 -14.76 10.32
CA LYS A 316 -17.94 -14.87 11.24
C LYS A 316 -16.69 -15.34 10.50
N ASP A 317 -16.82 -16.34 9.63
CA ASP A 317 -15.70 -16.83 8.82
C ASP A 317 -15.16 -15.74 7.87
N GLN A 318 -16.04 -14.96 7.25
CA GLN A 318 -15.67 -13.83 6.40
C GLN A 318 -14.86 -12.77 7.18
N MET A 319 -15.34 -12.37 8.37
CA MET A 319 -14.61 -11.44 9.24
C MET A 319 -13.27 -12.00 9.69
N GLY A 320 -13.21 -13.30 9.99
CA GLY A 320 -11.96 -13.97 10.32
C GLY A 320 -10.92 -13.93 9.18
N GLN A 321 -11.36 -13.98 7.93
CA GLN A 321 -10.47 -13.82 6.77
C GLN A 321 -9.96 -12.37 6.64
N VAL A 322 -10.83 -11.38 6.81
CA VAL A 322 -10.41 -9.95 6.81
C VAL A 322 -9.34 -9.69 7.87
N ALA A 323 -9.56 -10.16 9.11
CA ALA A 323 -8.59 -10.01 10.19
C ALA A 323 -7.24 -10.67 9.87
N LYS A 324 -7.25 -11.90 9.33
CA LYS A 324 -6.02 -12.60 8.91
C LYS A 324 -5.27 -11.82 7.83
N ILE A 325 -5.97 -11.23 6.86
CA ILE A 325 -5.33 -10.45 5.79
C ILE A 325 -4.71 -9.17 6.38
N LEU A 326 -5.46 -8.41 7.17
CA LEU A 326 -4.94 -7.20 7.84
C LEU A 326 -3.68 -7.50 8.68
N SER A 327 -3.72 -8.57 9.47
CA SER A 327 -2.57 -9.04 10.26
C SER A 327 -1.39 -9.45 9.37
N SER A 328 -1.62 -10.26 8.34
CA SER A 328 -0.56 -10.72 7.42
C SER A 328 0.09 -9.59 6.62
N ARG A 329 -0.68 -8.53 6.33
CA ARG A 329 -0.21 -7.30 5.66
C ARG A 329 0.29 -6.25 6.64
N ARG A 330 0.32 -6.56 7.94
CA ARG A 330 0.94 -5.75 9.02
C ARG A 330 0.36 -4.34 9.16
N PHE A 331 -0.96 -4.18 9.00
CA PHE A 331 -1.61 -2.92 9.32
C PHE A 331 -1.59 -2.68 10.83
N ASN A 332 -0.99 -1.57 11.27
CA ASN A 332 -0.97 -1.15 12.68
C ASN A 332 -2.33 -0.61 13.11
N SER A 333 -3.27 -1.52 13.41
CA SER A 333 -4.65 -1.18 13.71
C SER A 333 -4.81 -0.72 15.17
N ILE A 334 -4.96 0.59 15.37
CA ILE A 334 -5.04 1.21 16.70
C ILE A 334 -6.46 1.28 17.28
N GLY A 335 -7.49 1.00 16.47
CA GLY A 335 -8.88 1.07 16.90
C GLY A 335 -9.85 0.40 15.93
N ILE A 336 -10.93 -0.16 16.50
CA ILE A 336 -12.07 -0.70 15.77
C ILE A 336 -13.31 0.11 16.15
N PHE A 337 -13.94 0.69 15.15
CA PHE A 337 -15.16 1.48 15.29
C PHE A 337 -16.28 0.76 14.54
N SER A 338 -17.45 0.67 15.15
CA SER A 338 -18.59 -0.03 14.57
C SER A 338 -19.83 0.85 14.55
N SER A 339 -20.76 0.53 13.67
CA SER A 339 -22.14 1.00 13.80
C SER A 339 -22.78 0.49 15.11
N PRO A 340 -23.84 1.12 15.62
CA PRO A 340 -24.55 0.62 16.81
C PRO A 340 -25.32 -0.70 16.58
N GLU A 341 -25.42 -1.15 15.33
CA GLU A 341 -26.19 -2.35 14.94
C GLU A 341 -25.49 -3.65 15.35
N THR A 342 -26.26 -4.59 15.90
CA THR A 342 -25.80 -5.88 16.45
C THR A 342 -24.92 -6.64 15.47
N ARG A 343 -25.36 -6.79 14.22
CA ARG A 343 -24.60 -7.44 13.14
C ARG A 343 -23.22 -6.83 12.88
N ALA A 344 -23.07 -5.52 13.02
CA ALA A 344 -21.79 -4.83 12.83
C ALA A 344 -20.93 -4.93 14.09
N ILE A 345 -21.52 -4.88 15.28
CA ILE A 345 -20.83 -5.10 16.55
C ILE A 345 -20.23 -6.52 16.57
N GLU A 346 -21.03 -7.56 16.28
CA GLU A 346 -20.55 -8.94 16.22
C GLU A 346 -19.45 -9.15 15.17
N SER A 347 -19.54 -8.43 14.04
CA SER A 347 -18.48 -8.41 13.03
C SER A 347 -17.18 -7.80 13.57
N ALA A 348 -17.28 -6.66 14.27
CA ALA A 348 -16.15 -5.99 14.92
C ALA A 348 -15.53 -6.85 16.04
N GLU A 349 -16.35 -7.58 16.80
CA GLU A 349 -15.90 -8.52 17.83
C GLU A 349 -15.09 -9.66 17.22
N THR A 350 -15.58 -10.24 16.11
CA THR A 350 -14.87 -11.29 15.38
C THR A 350 -13.51 -10.80 14.86
N LEU A 351 -13.44 -9.57 14.34
CA LEU A 351 -12.17 -8.97 13.92
C LEU A 351 -11.20 -8.81 15.10
N ARG A 352 -11.68 -8.30 16.24
CA ARG A 352 -10.90 -8.06 17.46
C ARG A 352 -10.28 -9.34 18.01
N GLU A 353 -11.02 -10.45 18.03
CA GLU A 353 -10.54 -11.74 18.55
C GLU A 353 -9.25 -12.24 17.87
N ILE A 354 -9.09 -11.92 16.57
CA ILE A 354 -7.95 -12.35 15.76
C ILE A 354 -6.86 -11.28 15.71
N LEU A 355 -7.23 -10.00 15.63
CA LEU A 355 -6.30 -8.87 15.58
C LEU A 355 -5.75 -8.53 16.97
N GLN A 356 -5.33 -9.51 17.79
CA GLN A 356 -4.96 -9.39 19.22
C GLN A 356 -4.00 -8.22 19.60
N SER A 357 -3.40 -7.52 18.63
CA SER A 357 -2.72 -6.23 18.76
C SER A 357 -3.64 -5.01 18.99
N ALA A 358 -4.92 -5.09 18.59
CA ALA A 358 -5.93 -4.08 18.84
C ALA A 358 -6.41 -4.21 20.30
N THR A 359 -5.64 -3.64 21.22
CA THR A 359 -5.97 -3.52 22.65
C THR A 359 -7.15 -2.57 22.93
N ALA A 360 -7.77 -2.00 21.89
CA ALA A 360 -8.82 -1.01 22.00
C ALA A 360 -10.21 -1.65 22.09
N ASP A 361 -11.02 -1.15 23.01
CA ASP A 361 -12.46 -1.37 23.04
C ASP A 361 -13.10 -1.00 21.69
N ILE A 362 -14.07 -1.79 21.26
CA ILE A 362 -14.89 -1.46 20.09
C ILE A 362 -15.71 -0.22 20.44
N LYS A 363 -15.54 0.85 19.67
CA LYS A 363 -16.30 2.09 19.86
C LYS A 363 -17.47 2.13 18.87
N THR A 364 -18.69 2.25 19.38
CA THR A 364 -19.87 2.45 18.55
C THR A 364 -20.00 3.92 18.15
N LEU A 365 -20.31 4.18 16.88
CA LEU A 365 -20.48 5.52 16.33
C LEU A 365 -21.72 5.59 15.43
N ASP A 366 -22.65 6.49 15.76
CA ASP A 366 -23.90 6.69 15.00
C ASP A 366 -23.65 7.09 13.54
N GLY A 367 -22.52 7.74 13.25
CA GLY A 367 -22.15 8.09 11.88
C GLY A 367 -21.88 6.87 10.99
N LEU A 368 -21.65 5.69 11.58
CA LEU A 368 -21.49 4.40 10.87
C LEU A 368 -22.78 3.58 10.79
N ASP A 369 -23.89 4.08 11.33
CA ASP A 369 -25.19 3.39 11.36
C ASP A 369 -25.73 3.05 9.96
N ASP A 370 -26.63 2.07 9.86
CA ASP A 370 -27.28 1.68 8.61
C ASP A 370 -28.16 2.82 8.07
N SER A 371 -28.60 2.73 6.82
CA SER A 371 -29.52 3.72 6.26
C SER A 371 -30.86 3.65 6.99
N LEU A 372 -31.37 4.79 7.47
CA LEU A 372 -32.72 4.83 8.03
C LEU A 372 -33.73 4.74 6.88
N SER A 373 -34.20 3.54 6.58
CA SER A 373 -35.16 3.28 5.51
C SER A 373 -36.34 2.39 5.95
N PRO A 374 -37.18 2.83 6.89
CA PRO A 374 -38.14 1.96 7.58
C PRO A 374 -39.28 1.41 6.70
N GLY A 375 -39.59 2.06 5.57
CA GLY A 375 -40.72 1.69 4.70
C GLY A 375 -40.79 0.20 4.34
N PRO A 376 -39.78 -0.39 3.68
CA PRO A 376 -39.76 -1.82 3.36
C PRO A 376 -39.96 -2.75 4.58
N TYR A 377 -39.36 -2.43 5.73
CA TYR A 377 -39.52 -3.22 6.96
C TYR A 377 -40.94 -3.11 7.52
N MET A 378 -41.48 -1.89 7.60
CA MET A 378 -42.84 -1.63 8.08
C MET A 378 -43.92 -2.25 7.19
N GLU A 379 -43.68 -2.35 5.88
CA GLU A 379 -44.54 -3.06 4.94
C GLU A 379 -44.42 -4.59 5.03
N GLY A 380 -43.47 -5.12 5.83
CA GLY A 380 -43.20 -6.56 5.92
C GLY A 380 -42.67 -7.16 4.62
N MET A 381 -42.05 -6.34 3.77
CA MET A 381 -41.61 -6.73 2.43
C MET A 381 -40.63 -7.91 2.49
N LYS A 382 -40.82 -8.90 1.62
CA LYS A 382 -39.89 -10.02 1.51
C LYS A 382 -38.60 -9.60 0.81
N MET A 383 -37.46 -10.12 1.25
CA MET A 383 -36.16 -9.85 0.62
C MET A 383 -36.17 -10.16 -0.88
N ALA A 384 -36.81 -11.24 -1.30
CA ALA A 384 -36.91 -11.62 -2.71
C ALA A 384 -37.72 -10.62 -3.56
N GLU A 385 -38.68 -9.91 -2.96
CA GLU A 385 -39.42 -8.84 -3.64
C GLU A 385 -38.58 -7.57 -3.71
N PHE A 386 -37.91 -7.23 -2.61
CA PHE A 386 -37.02 -6.09 -2.54
C PHE A 386 -35.86 -6.18 -3.55
N MET A 387 -35.27 -7.36 -3.72
CA MET A 387 -34.21 -7.58 -4.71
C MET A 387 -34.69 -7.43 -6.17
N LYS A 388 -36.00 -7.56 -6.45
CA LYS A 388 -36.55 -7.27 -7.79
C LYS A 388 -36.63 -5.76 -8.07
N LEU A 389 -36.51 -4.93 -7.03
CA LEU A 389 -36.40 -3.47 -7.11
C LEU A 389 -34.92 -3.05 -7.03
N ASP A 390 -34.01 -3.96 -7.38
CA ASP A 390 -32.56 -3.80 -7.24
C ASP A 390 -32.13 -3.35 -5.83
N GLY A 391 -32.91 -3.71 -4.81
CA GLY A 391 -32.66 -3.30 -3.43
C GLY A 391 -32.56 -1.78 -3.24
N ASN A 392 -33.27 -1.00 -4.06
CA ASN A 392 -33.37 0.45 -3.92
C ASN A 392 -34.37 0.77 -2.81
N VAL A 393 -33.94 1.42 -1.72
CA VAL A 393 -34.84 1.89 -0.64
C VAL A 393 -35.30 3.34 -0.83
N TYR A 394 -34.73 4.07 -1.79
CA TYR A 394 -34.83 5.54 -1.86
C TYR A 394 -35.94 6.04 -2.80
N ASP A 395 -36.87 5.16 -3.18
CA ASP A 395 -38.04 5.54 -3.98
C ASP A 395 -38.96 6.46 -3.16
N LYS A 396 -38.94 7.76 -3.49
CA LYS A 396 -39.73 8.79 -2.79
C LYS A 396 -41.23 8.64 -3.02
N ASP A 397 -41.64 8.12 -4.18
CA ASP A 397 -43.05 7.95 -4.51
C ASP A 397 -43.65 6.80 -3.71
N ARG A 398 -42.85 5.75 -3.48
CA ARG A 398 -43.28 4.59 -2.69
C ARG A 398 -43.11 4.78 -1.19
N TRP A 399 -41.94 5.22 -0.73
CA TRP A 399 -41.59 5.18 0.69
C TRP A 399 -41.26 6.55 1.31
N GLY A 400 -41.45 7.65 0.58
CA GLY A 400 -41.17 8.99 1.09
C GLY A 400 -41.94 9.35 2.37
N GLU A 401 -43.12 8.77 2.59
CA GLU A 401 -43.93 8.98 3.79
C GLU A 401 -43.32 8.42 5.08
N TYR A 402 -42.41 7.46 4.97
CA TYR A 402 -41.78 6.80 6.12
C TYR A 402 -40.56 7.55 6.68
N GLY A 403 -40.27 8.76 6.19
CA GLY A 403 -39.22 9.62 6.75
C GLY A 403 -37.80 9.07 6.56
N HIS A 404 -37.52 8.50 5.38
CA HIS A 404 -36.21 7.93 5.06
C HIS A 404 -35.08 8.96 5.17
N GLU A 405 -33.91 8.49 5.59
CA GLU A 405 -32.69 9.27 5.52
C GLU A 405 -32.29 9.50 4.05
N SER A 406 -32.01 10.76 3.70
CA SER A 406 -31.56 11.12 2.36
C SER A 406 -30.13 10.62 2.09
N PRO A 407 -29.79 10.21 0.85
CA PRO A 407 -28.43 9.90 0.43
C PRO A 407 -27.37 10.93 0.86
N GLU A 408 -27.68 12.22 0.76
CA GLU A 408 -26.79 13.32 1.12
C GLU A 408 -26.54 13.39 2.64
N SER A 409 -27.50 12.96 3.45
CA SER A 409 -27.33 12.82 4.90
C SER A 409 -26.42 11.64 5.23
N ILE A 410 -26.63 10.50 4.59
CA ILE A 410 -25.82 9.29 4.77
C ILE A 410 -24.36 9.59 4.41
N ALA A 411 -24.12 10.14 3.21
CA ALA A 411 -22.77 10.48 2.75
C ALA A 411 -22.07 11.48 3.68
N ARG A 412 -22.78 12.51 4.15
CA ARG A 412 -22.22 13.51 5.06
C ARG A 412 -21.83 12.91 6.41
N ARG A 413 -22.72 12.17 7.08
CA ARG A 413 -22.40 11.61 8.40
C ARG A 413 -21.28 10.57 8.35
N THR A 414 -21.21 9.78 7.28
CA THR A 414 -20.13 8.79 7.10
C THR A 414 -18.81 9.48 6.79
N GLN A 415 -18.79 10.53 5.95
CA GLN A 415 -17.61 11.34 5.70
C GLN A 415 -17.11 12.06 6.95
N ASP A 416 -18.00 12.70 7.72
CA ASP A 416 -17.64 13.40 8.95
C ASP A 416 -16.96 12.45 9.93
N THR A 417 -17.49 11.24 10.07
CA THR A 417 -16.91 10.18 10.91
C THR A 417 -15.57 9.70 10.38
N PHE A 418 -15.49 9.38 9.09
CA PHE A 418 -14.27 8.94 8.42
C PHE A 418 -13.13 9.95 8.62
N TRP A 419 -13.37 11.23 8.29
CA TRP A 419 -12.36 12.27 8.39
C TRP A 419 -12.03 12.66 9.83
N SER A 420 -12.99 12.58 10.75
CA SER A 420 -12.70 12.77 12.17
C SER A 420 -11.71 11.73 12.68
N ILE A 421 -11.89 10.46 12.29
CA ILE A 421 -11.00 9.37 12.70
C ILE A 421 -9.66 9.48 11.98
N ALA A 422 -9.65 9.69 10.66
CA ALA A 422 -8.42 9.85 9.87
C ALA A 422 -7.50 10.95 10.43
N ARG A 423 -8.05 12.10 10.83
CA ARG A 423 -7.28 13.20 11.44
C ARG A 423 -6.71 12.89 12.82
N SER A 424 -7.22 11.86 13.50
CA SER A 424 -6.69 11.41 14.80
C SER A 424 -5.52 10.42 14.67
N LEU A 425 -5.26 9.91 13.47
CA LEU A 425 -4.21 8.93 13.20
C LEU A 425 -2.85 9.61 13.00
N LYS A 426 -1.81 8.97 13.51
CA LYS A 426 -0.41 9.24 13.15
C LYS A 426 -0.05 8.48 11.88
N ALA A 427 1.05 8.88 11.25
CA ALA A 427 1.51 8.17 10.07
C ALA A 427 1.88 6.70 10.38
N GLY A 428 1.45 5.81 9.50
CA GLY A 428 1.56 4.35 9.66
C GLY A 428 0.38 3.71 10.42
N GLU A 429 -0.44 4.49 11.13
CA GLU A 429 -1.57 3.96 11.89
C GLU A 429 -2.79 3.67 11.01
N ASN A 430 -3.56 2.66 11.43
CA ASN A 430 -4.79 2.23 10.80
C ASN A 430 -5.96 2.28 11.79
N ALA A 431 -7.13 2.72 11.33
CA ALA A 431 -8.40 2.50 12.02
C ALA A 431 -9.33 1.65 11.16
N ILE A 432 -10.11 0.78 11.81
CA ILE A 432 -11.07 -0.10 11.15
C ILE A 432 -12.48 0.44 11.42
N LEU A 433 -13.26 0.68 10.36
CA LEU A 433 -14.65 1.11 10.43
C LEU A 433 -15.57 -0.02 9.93
N VAL A 434 -16.40 -0.58 10.79
CA VAL A 434 -17.35 -1.64 10.45
C VAL A 434 -18.74 -1.04 10.29
N SER A 435 -19.33 -1.20 9.10
CA SER A 435 -20.62 -0.59 8.75
C SER A 435 -21.39 -1.45 7.73
N HIS A 436 -22.34 -0.85 7.02
CA HIS A 436 -23.34 -1.50 6.17
C HIS A 436 -23.15 -1.14 4.71
N GLY A 437 -23.79 -1.91 3.82
CA GLY A 437 -23.56 -1.79 2.38
C GLY A 437 -23.83 -0.39 1.83
N ASP A 438 -25.02 0.15 2.07
CA ASP A 438 -25.42 1.46 1.57
C ASP A 438 -24.58 2.63 2.15
N PRO A 439 -24.40 2.77 3.49
CA PRO A 439 -23.54 3.81 4.05
C PRO A 439 -22.09 3.75 3.56
N ILE A 440 -21.50 2.56 3.42
CA ILE A 440 -20.15 2.39 2.88
C ILE A 440 -20.11 2.79 1.41
N ALA A 441 -21.09 2.37 0.60
CA ALA A 441 -21.11 2.72 -0.81
C ALA A 441 -21.24 4.25 -1.02
N TRP A 442 -22.10 4.92 -0.25
CA TRP A 442 -22.19 6.39 -0.29
C TRP A 442 -20.86 7.04 0.12
N LEU A 443 -20.23 6.56 1.19
CA LEU A 443 -18.91 7.04 1.62
C LEU A 443 -17.86 6.87 0.52
N LEU A 444 -17.62 5.67 0.04
CA LEU A 444 -16.52 5.37 -0.88
C LEU A 444 -16.69 6.09 -2.22
N ASN A 445 -17.90 6.10 -2.80
CA ASN A 445 -18.11 6.80 -4.07
C ASN A 445 -18.02 8.33 -3.91
N SER A 446 -18.39 8.87 -2.75
CA SER A 446 -18.22 10.29 -2.47
C SER A 446 -16.75 10.70 -2.31
N LEU A 447 -15.92 9.83 -1.71
CA LEU A 447 -14.47 10.02 -1.61
C LEU A 447 -13.78 9.97 -2.98
N GLU A 448 -14.30 9.18 -3.92
CA GLU A 448 -13.88 9.17 -5.34
C GLU A 448 -14.33 10.41 -6.14
N GLY A 449 -15.13 11.31 -5.53
CA GLY A 449 -15.72 12.44 -6.23
C GLY A 449 -16.81 12.06 -7.24
N SER A 450 -17.34 10.84 -7.17
CA SER A 450 -18.39 10.36 -8.07
C SER A 450 -19.75 10.95 -7.68
N LYS A 451 -20.53 11.37 -8.67
CA LYS A 451 -21.95 11.71 -8.49
C LYS A 451 -22.77 10.44 -8.64
N VAL A 452 -23.33 9.96 -7.54
CA VAL A 452 -24.09 8.70 -7.51
C VAL A 452 -25.57 9.00 -7.33
N SER A 453 -26.40 8.46 -8.22
CA SER A 453 -27.85 8.45 -8.04
C SER A 453 -28.25 7.18 -7.26
N PRO A 454 -29.33 7.21 -6.45
CA PRO A 454 -29.71 6.08 -5.61
C PRO A 454 -29.92 4.76 -6.36
N ASP A 455 -30.49 4.82 -7.57
CA ASP A 455 -30.71 3.68 -8.46
C ASP A 455 -29.43 3.08 -9.05
N LYS A 456 -28.32 3.82 -8.99
CA LYS A 456 -27.01 3.40 -9.51
C LYS A 456 -26.03 3.00 -8.42
N LEU A 457 -26.35 3.20 -7.14
CA LEU A 457 -25.42 2.98 -6.02
C LEU A 457 -24.79 1.58 -6.03
N ARG A 458 -25.60 0.55 -6.31
CA ARG A 458 -25.17 -0.86 -6.32
C ARG A 458 -24.36 -1.25 -7.56
N ASP A 459 -24.39 -0.44 -8.62
CA ASP A 459 -23.61 -0.63 -9.85
C ASP A 459 -22.20 -0.01 -9.74
N MET A 460 -21.92 0.73 -8.67
CA MET A 460 -20.65 1.44 -8.45
C MET A 460 -19.77 0.72 -7.42
N ILE A 461 -18.99 1.45 -6.62
CA ILE A 461 -18.22 0.86 -5.53
C ILE A 461 -19.19 0.44 -4.43
N TYR A 462 -19.52 -0.85 -4.39
CA TYR A 462 -20.43 -1.43 -3.41
C TYR A 462 -19.80 -2.72 -2.84
N PRO A 463 -19.09 -2.65 -1.71
CA PRO A 463 -18.39 -3.81 -1.16
C PRO A 463 -19.33 -4.97 -0.83
N ASN A 464 -18.90 -6.19 -1.11
CA ASN A 464 -19.61 -7.40 -0.71
C ASN A 464 -19.62 -7.53 0.83
N LYS A 465 -20.54 -8.33 1.36
CA LYS A 465 -20.47 -8.68 2.78
C LYS A 465 -19.15 -9.40 3.03
N GLY A 466 -18.49 -9.09 4.15
CA GLY A 466 -17.17 -9.65 4.37
C GLY A 466 -16.03 -8.92 3.67
N GLU A 467 -16.30 -7.89 2.87
CA GLU A 467 -15.26 -7.17 2.11
C GLU A 467 -14.76 -5.95 2.87
N ALA A 468 -13.45 -5.72 2.75
CA ALA A 468 -12.74 -4.58 3.32
C ALA A 468 -12.09 -3.76 2.21
N VAL A 469 -12.25 -2.44 2.26
CA VAL A 469 -11.58 -1.47 1.40
C VAL A 469 -10.60 -0.68 2.25
N VAL A 470 -9.35 -0.58 1.80
CA VAL A 470 -8.34 0.26 2.43
C VAL A 470 -8.29 1.59 1.71
N ALA A 471 -8.50 2.68 2.45
CA ALA A 471 -8.18 4.02 2.02
C ALA A 471 -6.78 4.39 2.52
N VAL A 472 -5.88 4.69 1.59
CA VAL A 472 -4.57 5.26 1.86
C VAL A 472 -4.72 6.77 1.81
N ILE A 473 -4.51 7.44 2.93
CA ILE A 473 -4.59 8.89 3.06
C ILE A 473 -3.19 9.44 3.02
N ASP A 474 -2.92 10.36 2.10
CA ASP A 474 -1.62 10.97 1.93
C ASP A 474 -1.21 11.81 3.18
N PRO A 475 0.06 12.22 3.28
CA PRO A 475 0.53 13.08 4.37
C PRO A 475 -0.13 14.46 4.43
N LYS A 476 -0.78 14.91 3.36
CA LYS A 476 -1.51 16.19 3.26
C LYS A 476 -2.98 16.05 3.68
N GLY A 477 -3.46 14.85 3.98
CA GLY A 477 -4.82 14.55 4.40
C GLY A 477 -5.80 14.29 3.25
N ASN A 478 -5.34 14.02 2.03
CA ASN A 478 -6.18 13.66 0.90
C ASN A 478 -6.20 12.15 0.69
N ILE A 479 -7.22 11.63 0.00
CA ILE A 479 -7.22 10.24 -0.46
C ILE A 479 -6.15 10.08 -1.54
N PHE A 480 -5.13 9.27 -1.27
CA PHE A 480 -4.13 8.87 -2.26
C PHE A 480 -4.69 7.78 -3.17
N THR A 481 -5.18 6.69 -2.57
CA THR A 481 -5.85 5.60 -3.30
C THR A 481 -6.81 4.84 -2.40
N MET A 482 -7.76 4.12 -3.01
CA MET A 482 -8.62 3.16 -2.35
C MET A 482 -8.62 1.85 -3.14
N TYR A 483 -8.43 0.73 -2.46
CA TYR A 483 -8.41 -0.58 -3.09
C TYR A 483 -9.01 -1.65 -2.19
N SER A 484 -9.51 -2.72 -2.79
CA SER A 484 -10.11 -3.83 -2.03
C SER A 484 -9.04 -4.74 -1.46
N LEU A 485 -9.16 -5.07 -0.18
CA LEU A 485 -8.20 -5.90 0.54
C LEU A 485 -8.37 -7.39 0.24
N ASN A 486 -9.63 -7.80 0.07
CA ASN A 486 -10.06 -9.19 -0.10
C ASN A 486 -11.15 -9.37 -1.17
N GLY A 487 -11.45 -8.32 -1.95
CA GLY A 487 -12.21 -8.44 -3.18
C GLY A 487 -11.41 -9.14 -4.28
N PRO A 488 -12.02 -9.41 -5.44
CA PRO A 488 -11.34 -10.06 -6.56
C PRO A 488 -10.08 -9.27 -6.93
N GLN A 489 -8.93 -9.94 -6.97
CA GLN A 489 -7.63 -9.29 -7.19
C GLN A 489 -7.54 -8.56 -8.54
N LEU A 490 -8.42 -8.92 -9.47
CA LEU A 490 -8.66 -8.22 -10.72
C LEU A 490 -10.17 -8.17 -10.88
N ALA A 491 -10.73 -6.97 -11.07
CA ALA A 491 -12.10 -6.86 -11.56
C ALA A 491 -12.21 -7.78 -12.77
N SER A 492 -13.24 -8.63 -12.81
CA SER A 492 -13.47 -9.58 -13.89
C SER A 492 -13.72 -8.84 -15.22
N ALA A 493 -12.66 -8.34 -15.84
CA ALA A 493 -12.63 -7.86 -17.20
C ALA A 493 -11.75 -8.83 -17.96
N LYS A 494 -12.36 -9.93 -18.40
CA LYS A 494 -11.90 -10.84 -19.45
C LYS A 494 -10.37 -11.05 -19.47
N ILE A 495 -9.95 -12.12 -18.80
CA ILE A 495 -8.67 -12.79 -19.11
C ILE A 495 -8.70 -13.08 -20.62
N TYR A 496 -7.78 -12.47 -21.37
CA TYR A 496 -7.59 -12.74 -22.81
C TYR A 496 -7.01 -14.13 -23.04
#